data_AF-D1BF16-F1
#
_entry.id   AF-D1BF16-F1
#
_cell.length_a   1.000
_cell.length_b   1.000
_cell.length_c   1.000
_cell.angle_alpha   90.00
_cell.angle_beta   90.00
_cell.angle_gamma   90.00
#
_symmetry.space_group_name_H-M   'P 1'
#
loop_
_entity.id
_entity.type
_entity.pdbx_description
1 polymer ?
#
loop_
_entity_poly.entity_id
_entity_poly.type
_entity_poly.pdbx_seq_one_letter_code
_entity_poly.pdbx_strand_id
1 'polypeptide(L)'
;MRTDDRPDDRPLAVRAVATVQRSRWPGRRGRPVRVCRYDALHHDGRVETDVRVTVMYRRSPADFEVVSRTVHDHCPEVGTGAWVGAAGDLVDGPGPVDHPGRVRYGRRVPWPPLDRRRDPRRALLWRAGLGAVAAVTGILLLVGTGGAGPLAALGVLSAVCGGAALATTLPGGSRRR
;
A
#
# COMPACT_ATOMS: atom_id res chain seq x y z
N MET A 1 -0.37 -12.33 -34.31
CA MET A 1 -0.56 -10.93 -34.72
C MET A 1 -0.94 -10.15 -33.45
N ARG A 2 0.01 -9.42 -32.87
CA ARG A 2 -0.13 -8.64 -31.62
C ARG A 2 -0.66 -7.27 -32.02
N THR A 3 -1.90 -6.96 -31.68
CA THR A 3 -2.50 -5.66 -31.95
C THR A 3 -1.98 -4.63 -30.94
N ASP A 4 -1.36 -3.57 -31.46
CA ASP A 4 -1.12 -2.24 -30.87
C ASP A 4 -0.87 -2.14 -29.36
N ASP A 5 0.41 -2.13 -28.98
CA ASP A 5 0.89 -1.46 -27.76
C ASP A 5 0.99 0.05 -28.09
N ARG A 6 -0.15 0.74 -28.30
CA ARG A 6 -0.13 2.21 -28.32
C ARG A 6 0.13 2.67 -26.88
N PRO A 7 1.14 3.52 -26.63
CA PRO A 7 1.33 4.11 -25.29
C PRO A 7 0.10 4.88 -24.81
N ASP A 8 -0.76 5.32 -25.75
CA ASP A 8 -2.00 6.07 -25.51
C ASP A 8 -3.22 5.22 -25.12
N ASP A 9 -3.15 3.89 -25.18
CA ASP A 9 -4.29 3.01 -24.82
C ASP A 9 -4.32 2.68 -23.31
N ARG A 10 -3.38 3.25 -22.55
CA ARG A 10 -3.35 3.13 -21.10
C ARG A 10 -4.28 4.17 -20.48
N PRO A 11 -5.07 3.76 -19.48
CA PRO A 11 -5.89 4.72 -18.77
C PRO A 11 -5.04 5.71 -17.99
N LEU A 12 -5.49 6.96 -18.01
CA LEU A 12 -4.99 8.06 -17.20
C LEU A 12 -5.23 7.78 -15.72
N ALA A 13 -6.42 7.28 -15.40
CA ALA A 13 -6.86 7.05 -14.02
C ALA A 13 -7.86 5.91 -13.90
N VAL A 14 -8.06 5.44 -12.66
CA VAL A 14 -9.07 4.46 -12.30
C VAL A 14 -9.82 4.88 -11.06
N ARG A 15 -11.07 4.44 -10.92
CA ARG A 15 -11.83 4.59 -9.68
C ARG A 15 -12.50 3.28 -9.30
N ALA A 16 -12.86 3.13 -8.03
CA ALA A 16 -13.69 2.03 -7.57
C ALA A 16 -15.14 2.48 -7.36
N VAL A 17 -16.07 1.63 -7.77
CA VAL A 17 -17.52 1.80 -7.59
C VAL A 17 -18.03 0.66 -6.70
N ALA A 18 -18.43 1.00 -5.49
CA ALA A 18 -18.93 0.05 -4.51
C ALA A 18 -20.44 -0.12 -4.59
N THR A 19 -20.89 -1.36 -4.59
CA THR A 19 -22.30 -1.73 -4.51
C THR A 19 -22.50 -2.83 -3.47
N VAL A 20 -23.69 -2.88 -2.86
CA VAL A 20 -24.07 -3.99 -1.97
C VAL A 20 -24.91 -4.98 -2.76
N GLN A 21 -24.50 -6.24 -2.74
CA GLN A 21 -25.20 -7.33 -3.40
C GLN A 21 -25.55 -8.43 -2.42
N ARG A 22 -26.65 -9.14 -2.66
CA ARG A 22 -26.97 -10.34 -1.90
C ARG A 22 -26.07 -11.49 -2.34
N SER A 23 -25.41 -12.13 -1.38
CA SER A 23 -24.65 -13.34 -1.63
C SER A 23 -25.56 -14.47 -2.13
N ARG A 24 -25.10 -15.17 -3.17
CA ARG A 24 -25.75 -16.36 -3.75
C ARG A 24 -25.12 -17.68 -3.31
N TRP A 25 -24.09 -17.64 -2.46
CA TRP A 25 -23.43 -18.85 -1.98
C TRP A 25 -24.33 -19.62 -1.00
N PRO A 26 -24.48 -20.96 -1.11
CA PRO A 26 -25.42 -21.74 -0.29
C PRO A 26 -25.30 -21.49 1.22
N GLY A 27 -24.08 -21.42 1.78
CA GLY A 27 -23.85 -21.18 3.21
C GLY A 27 -23.93 -19.70 3.66
N ARG A 28 -24.13 -18.76 2.74
CA ARG A 28 -24.24 -17.31 3.02
C ARG A 28 -25.33 -16.64 2.20
N ARG A 29 -26.35 -17.39 1.78
CA ARG A 29 -27.37 -16.89 0.86
C ARG A 29 -28.12 -15.73 1.51
N GLY A 30 -28.35 -14.66 0.76
CA GLY A 30 -29.09 -13.49 1.22
C GLY A 30 -28.29 -12.50 2.07
N ARG A 31 -27.09 -12.87 2.59
CA ARG A 31 -26.25 -11.93 3.33
C ARG A 31 -25.75 -10.80 2.40
N PRO A 32 -25.76 -9.53 2.85
CA PRO A 32 -25.19 -8.43 2.09
C PRO A 32 -23.68 -8.62 1.95
N VAL A 33 -23.17 -8.40 0.74
CA VAL A 33 -21.74 -8.45 0.40
C VAL A 33 -21.43 -7.24 -0.45
N ARG A 34 -20.41 -6.50 -0.04
CA ARG A 34 -19.90 -5.37 -0.83
C ARG A 34 -19.07 -5.89 -2.01
N VAL A 35 -19.36 -5.35 -3.19
CA VAL A 35 -18.68 -5.64 -4.44
C VAL A 35 -18.20 -4.32 -5.03
N CYS A 36 -16.89 -4.21 -5.26
CA CYS A 36 -16.28 -3.08 -5.93
C CYS A 36 -16.03 -3.42 -7.40
N ARG A 37 -16.54 -2.60 -8.30
CA ARG A 37 -16.16 -2.58 -9.72
C ARG A 37 -15.14 -1.46 -9.94
N TYR A 38 -14.50 -1.44 -11.09
CA TYR A 38 -13.58 -0.36 -11.43
C TYR A 38 -13.95 0.24 -12.77
N ASP A 39 -13.83 1.56 -12.87
CA ASP A 39 -13.90 2.28 -14.12
C ASP A 39 -12.52 2.83 -14.44
N ALA A 40 -12.18 2.92 -15.72
CA ALA A 40 -10.95 3.50 -16.23
C ALA A 40 -11.27 4.77 -17.03
N LEU A 41 -10.54 5.83 -16.76
CA LEU A 41 -10.57 7.08 -17.52
C LEU A 41 -9.40 7.07 -18.49
N HIS A 42 -9.70 7.20 -19.78
CA HIS A 42 -8.72 7.29 -20.85
C HIS A 42 -8.35 8.76 -21.14
N HIS A 43 -7.22 8.98 -21.81
CA HIS A 43 -6.71 10.32 -22.12
C HIS A 43 -7.63 11.14 -23.04
N ASP A 44 -8.48 10.49 -23.83
CA ASP A 44 -9.52 11.08 -24.67
C ASP A 44 -10.80 11.48 -23.91
N GLY A 45 -10.82 11.27 -22.58
CA GLY A 45 -11.98 11.51 -21.73
C GLY A 45 -13.00 10.37 -21.71
N ARG A 46 -12.77 9.29 -22.47
CA ARG A 46 -13.64 8.11 -22.46
C ARG A 46 -13.55 7.39 -21.12
N VAL A 47 -14.70 7.02 -20.58
CA VAL A 47 -14.79 6.14 -19.41
C VAL A 47 -15.13 4.73 -19.85
N GLU A 48 -14.24 3.80 -19.55
CA GLU A 48 -14.47 2.36 -19.71
C GLU A 48 -14.90 1.77 -18.37
N THR A 49 -16.05 1.10 -18.32
CA THR A 49 -16.63 0.59 -17.07
C THR A 49 -16.37 -0.90 -16.88
N ASP A 50 -16.37 -1.35 -15.62
CA ASP A 50 -16.15 -2.74 -15.23
C ASP A 50 -14.82 -3.31 -15.74
N VAL A 51 -13.73 -2.54 -15.61
CA VAL A 51 -12.38 -3.01 -15.93
C VAL A 51 -11.77 -3.78 -14.76
N ARG A 52 -10.66 -4.48 -15.02
CA ARG A 52 -9.79 -4.97 -13.94
C ARG A 52 -8.89 -3.83 -13.47
N VAL A 53 -8.73 -3.65 -12.17
CA VAL A 53 -7.79 -2.67 -11.59
C VAL A 53 -6.34 -2.83 -12.10
N THR A 54 -5.97 -4.03 -12.56
CA THR A 54 -4.67 -4.32 -13.19
C THR A 54 -4.44 -3.57 -14.50
N VAL A 55 -5.45 -2.89 -15.06
CA VAL A 55 -5.28 -2.06 -16.26
C VAL A 55 -4.29 -0.90 -16.03
N MET A 56 -4.07 -0.49 -14.78
CA MET A 56 -3.05 0.51 -14.41
C MET A 56 -1.65 -0.07 -14.23
N TYR A 57 -1.45 -1.37 -14.43
CA TYR A 57 -0.16 -2.02 -14.19
C TYR A 57 0.91 -1.59 -15.20
N ARG A 58 1.96 -0.93 -14.72
CA ARG A 58 3.11 -0.46 -15.53
C ARG A 58 4.33 -1.37 -15.45
N ARG A 59 4.13 -2.70 -15.42
CA ARG A 59 5.23 -3.70 -15.33
C ARG A 59 6.05 -3.68 -14.03
N SER A 60 5.66 -2.85 -13.04
CA SER A 60 6.22 -2.83 -11.68
C SER A 60 5.11 -3.17 -10.66
N PRO A 61 5.29 -4.20 -9.81
CA PRO A 61 4.32 -4.55 -8.77
C PRO A 61 4.05 -3.43 -7.76
N ALA A 62 5.04 -2.58 -7.49
CA ALA A 62 4.93 -1.49 -6.54
C ALA A 62 3.91 -0.44 -6.98
N ASP A 63 3.92 -0.08 -8.26
CA ASP A 63 3.02 0.91 -8.83
C ASP A 63 1.56 0.44 -8.75
N PHE A 64 1.33 -0.86 -9.01
CA PHE A 64 0.00 -1.45 -8.89
C PHE A 64 -0.48 -1.53 -7.44
N GLU A 65 0.40 -1.85 -6.49
CA GLU A 65 0.02 -1.85 -5.08
C GLU A 65 -0.36 -0.45 -4.60
N VAL A 66 0.38 0.58 -5.02
CA VAL A 66 0.06 1.99 -4.70
C VAL A 66 -1.30 2.36 -5.26
N VAL A 67 -1.54 2.15 -6.56
CA VAL A 67 -2.82 2.49 -7.19
C VAL A 67 -3.97 1.69 -6.58
N SER A 68 -3.83 0.36 -6.47
CA SER A 68 -4.89 -0.48 -5.91
C SER A 68 -5.22 -0.10 -4.46
N ARG A 69 -4.24 0.33 -3.67
CA ARG A 69 -4.45 0.79 -2.30
C ARG A 69 -5.22 2.11 -2.30
N THR A 70 -4.70 3.14 -2.97
CA THR A 70 -5.34 4.47 -3.00
C THR A 70 -6.78 4.38 -3.51
N VAL A 71 -7.03 3.59 -4.56
CA VAL A 71 -8.39 3.35 -5.10
C VAL A 71 -9.34 2.81 -4.04
N HIS A 72 -8.87 1.90 -3.17
CA HIS A 72 -9.71 1.30 -2.14
C HIS A 72 -9.88 2.18 -0.90
N ASP A 73 -8.85 2.96 -0.53
CA ASP A 73 -8.90 3.91 0.57
C ASP A 73 -9.91 5.03 0.29
N HIS A 74 -10.03 5.44 -0.97
CA HIS A 74 -10.99 6.46 -1.42
C HIS A 74 -12.31 5.89 -1.97
N CYS A 75 -12.55 4.58 -1.82
CA CYS A 75 -13.79 3.96 -2.26
C CYS A 75 -14.83 3.99 -1.12
N PRO A 76 -15.99 4.66 -1.26
CA PRO A 76 -17.00 4.74 -0.22
C PRO A 76 -17.65 3.37 0.05
N GLU A 77 -18.39 3.25 1.15
CA GLU A 77 -19.10 2.00 1.47
C GLU A 77 -20.04 1.57 0.34
N VAL A 78 -20.80 2.53 -0.19
CA VAL A 78 -21.68 2.41 -1.36
C VAL A 78 -21.51 3.66 -2.21
N GLY A 79 -21.43 3.49 -3.53
CA GLY A 79 -21.31 4.58 -4.49
C GLY A 79 -19.96 4.64 -5.18
N THR A 80 -19.68 5.80 -5.77
CA THR A 80 -18.53 6.04 -6.65
C THR A 80 -17.39 6.68 -5.87
N GLY A 81 -16.20 6.09 -5.93
CA GLY A 81 -14.97 6.64 -5.34
C GLY A 81 -14.28 7.66 -6.25
N ALA A 82 -13.23 8.28 -5.71
CA ALA A 82 -12.41 9.24 -6.44
C ALA A 82 -11.61 8.57 -7.58
N TRP A 83 -11.23 9.36 -8.58
CA TRP A 83 -10.31 8.95 -9.63
C TRP A 83 -8.87 8.98 -9.11
N VAL A 84 -8.12 7.92 -9.40
CA VAL A 84 -6.75 7.70 -8.95
C VAL A 84 -5.85 7.49 -10.16
N GLY A 85 -4.86 8.36 -10.31
CA GLY A 85 -3.85 8.30 -11.36
C GLY A 85 -2.82 7.20 -11.13
N ALA A 86 -1.93 7.01 -12.11
CA ALA A 86 -0.93 5.96 -12.07
C ALA A 86 0.13 6.14 -10.96
N ALA A 87 0.31 7.36 -10.44
CA ALA A 87 1.20 7.60 -9.31
C ALA A 87 0.50 7.41 -7.95
N GLY A 88 -0.80 7.07 -7.95
CA GLY A 88 -1.61 7.00 -6.74
C GLY A 88 -2.09 8.38 -6.26
N ASP A 89 -2.02 9.39 -7.11
CA ASP A 89 -2.55 10.73 -6.93
C ASP A 89 -4.04 10.79 -7.26
N LEU A 90 -4.77 11.67 -6.58
CA LEU A 90 -6.17 11.94 -6.93
C LEU A 90 -6.21 12.87 -8.13
N VAL A 91 -7.03 12.54 -9.11
CA VAL A 91 -7.20 13.36 -10.31
C VAL A 91 -8.66 13.75 -10.46
N ASP A 92 -8.88 14.88 -11.13
CA ASP A 92 -10.23 15.26 -11.54
C ASP A 92 -10.70 14.36 -12.67
N GLY A 93 -11.98 14.04 -12.66
CA GLY A 93 -12.60 13.23 -13.70
C GLY A 93 -14.11 13.34 -13.67
N PRO A 94 -14.78 12.71 -14.63
CA PRO A 94 -16.23 12.78 -14.75
C PRO A 94 -16.91 12.20 -13.50
N GLY A 95 -18.10 12.71 -13.21
CA GLY A 95 -18.92 12.28 -12.08
C GLY A 95 -19.37 10.82 -12.17
N PRO A 96 -20.28 10.39 -11.28
CA PRO A 96 -20.84 9.04 -11.34
C PRO A 96 -21.38 8.73 -12.74
N VAL A 97 -21.01 7.57 -13.26
CA VAL A 97 -21.49 7.06 -14.55
C VAL A 97 -22.47 5.95 -14.24
N ASP A 98 -23.58 5.88 -14.98
CA ASP A 98 -24.51 4.75 -14.84
C ASP A 98 -23.86 3.46 -15.31
N HIS A 99 -24.03 2.39 -14.53
CA HIS A 99 -23.50 1.06 -14.87
C HIS A 99 -24.61 0.18 -15.43
N PRO A 100 -24.84 0.18 -16.77
CA PRO A 100 -25.80 -0.74 -17.36
C PRO A 100 -25.26 -2.17 -17.28
N GLY A 101 -25.95 -3.02 -16.51
CA GLY A 101 -25.77 -4.48 -16.59
C GLY A 101 -25.06 -5.17 -15.44
N ARG A 102 -24.81 -6.47 -15.66
CA ARG A 102 -24.25 -7.38 -14.66
C ARG A 102 -22.76 -7.16 -14.49
N VAL A 103 -22.31 -7.21 -13.24
CA VAL A 103 -20.89 -7.22 -12.86
C VAL A 103 -20.18 -8.38 -13.56
N ARG A 104 -19.12 -8.12 -14.33
CA ARG A 104 -18.24 -9.15 -14.89
C ARG A 104 -16.92 -9.25 -14.13
N TYR A 105 -16.34 -8.11 -13.70
CA TYR A 105 -15.02 -8.07 -13.07
C TYR A 105 -15.00 -7.54 -11.63
N GLY A 106 -16.16 -7.21 -11.07
CA GLY A 106 -16.25 -6.74 -9.69
C GLY A 106 -15.69 -7.73 -8.68
N ARG A 107 -14.95 -7.18 -7.72
CA ARG A 107 -14.25 -7.89 -6.66
C ARG A 107 -15.04 -7.76 -5.37
N ARG A 108 -15.16 -8.85 -4.61
CA ARG A 108 -15.60 -8.78 -3.21
C ARG A 108 -14.50 -8.13 -2.40
N VAL A 109 -14.79 -6.99 -1.79
CA VAL A 109 -13.82 -6.24 -0.99
C VAL A 109 -14.38 -6.10 0.42
N PRO A 110 -13.64 -6.52 1.46
CA PRO A 110 -14.02 -6.27 2.85
C PRO A 110 -14.27 -4.76 3.07
N TRP A 111 -15.24 -4.45 3.93
CA TRP A 111 -15.46 -3.10 4.42
C TRP A 111 -15.52 -3.11 5.95
N PRO A 112 -14.88 -2.14 6.65
CA PRO A 112 -13.99 -1.09 6.13
C PRO A 112 -12.78 -1.69 5.35
N PRO A 113 -12.08 -0.92 4.50
CA PRO A 113 -10.84 -1.39 3.90
C PRO A 113 -9.99 -1.93 5.04
N LEU A 114 -9.38 -3.12 4.86
CA LEU A 114 -8.46 -3.59 5.88
C LEU A 114 -7.39 -2.52 6.01
N ASP A 115 -7.42 -1.80 7.12
CA ASP A 115 -6.42 -0.84 7.51
C ASP A 115 -5.12 -1.64 7.60
N ARG A 116 -4.41 -1.76 6.48
CA ARG A 116 -3.03 -2.20 6.45
C ARG A 116 -2.18 -1.00 6.88
N ARG A 117 -2.60 -0.38 7.98
CA ARG A 117 -1.85 0.64 8.70
C ARG A 117 -0.49 0.00 8.91
N ARG A 118 0.54 0.56 8.26
CA ARG A 118 1.92 0.08 8.35
C ARG A 118 2.25 0.06 9.83
N ASP A 119 2.15 -1.12 10.44
CA ASP A 119 2.05 -1.22 11.89
C ASP A 119 3.30 -0.56 12.47
N PRO A 120 3.17 0.62 13.13
CA PRO A 120 4.32 1.38 13.57
C PRO A 120 5.15 0.55 14.55
N ARG A 121 4.53 -0.42 15.22
CA ARG A 121 5.18 -1.40 16.09
C ARG A 121 6.09 -2.35 15.31
N ARG A 122 5.70 -2.81 14.12
CA ARG A 122 6.57 -3.63 13.25
C ARG A 122 7.76 -2.82 12.76
N ALA A 123 7.55 -1.56 12.35
CA ALA A 123 8.66 -0.69 11.95
C ALA A 123 9.62 -0.40 13.11
N LEU A 124 9.09 -0.22 14.32
CA LEU A 124 9.87 -0.06 15.54
C LEU A 124 10.66 -1.32 15.89
N LEU A 125 10.05 -2.50 15.83
CA LEU A 125 10.69 -3.80 16.07
C LEU A 125 11.82 -4.08 15.08
N TRP A 126 11.62 -3.77 13.80
CA TRP A 126 12.67 -3.88 12.78
C TRP A 126 13.85 -2.95 13.05
N ARG A 127 13.58 -1.71 13.44
CA ARG A 127 14.62 -0.73 13.81
C ARG A 127 15.39 -1.15 15.06
N ALA A 128 14.68 -1.65 16.08
CA ALA A 128 15.29 -2.16 17.31
C ALA A 128 16.17 -3.39 17.03
N GLY A 129 15.69 -4.33 16.20
CA GLY A 129 16.45 -5.51 15.79
C GLY A 129 17.75 -5.14 15.05
N LEU A 130 17.68 -4.23 14.07
CA LEU A 130 18.88 -3.74 13.37
C LEU A 130 19.85 -3.04 14.31
N GLY A 131 19.35 -2.22 15.24
CA GLY A 131 20.18 -1.54 16.25
C GLY A 131 20.90 -2.53 17.18
N ALA A 132 20.21 -3.58 17.64
CA ALA A 132 20.79 -4.61 18.47
C ALA A 132 21.89 -5.40 17.75
N VAL A 133 21.67 -5.78 16.48
CA VAL A 133 22.70 -6.45 15.66
C VAL A 133 23.94 -5.57 15.50
N ALA A 134 23.77 -4.30 15.15
CA ALA A 134 24.87 -3.36 15.00
C ALA A 134 25.68 -3.16 16.31
N ALA A 135 25.00 -3.13 17.45
CA ALA A 135 25.63 -3.03 18.76
C ALA A 135 26.44 -4.29 19.11
N VAL A 136 25.86 -5.48 18.92
CA VAL A 136 26.55 -6.76 19.16
C VAL A 136 27.77 -6.91 18.25
N THR A 137 27.65 -6.57 16.96
CA THR A 137 28.78 -6.59 16.03
C THR A 137 29.87 -5.60 16.43
N GLY A 138 29.50 -4.39 16.88
CA GLY A 138 30.46 -3.40 17.39
C GLY A 138 31.24 -3.89 18.62
N ILE A 139 30.55 -4.51 19.58
CA ILE A 139 31.16 -5.09 20.79
C ILE A 139 32.11 -6.24 20.42
N LEU A 140 31.70 -7.14 19.52
CA LEU A 140 32.55 -8.24 19.06
C LEU A 140 33.82 -7.75 18.37
N LEU A 141 33.75 -6.69 17.56
CA LEU A 141 34.92 -6.07 16.94
C LEU A 141 35.86 -5.45 17.97
N LEU A 142 35.31 -4.79 19.00
CA LEU A 142 36.08 -4.21 20.11
C LEU A 142 36.83 -5.26 20.92
N VAL A 143 36.16 -6.35 21.30
CA VAL A 143 36.76 -7.45 22.09
C VAL A 143 37.75 -8.24 21.25
N GLY A 144 37.42 -8.54 19.99
CA GLY A 144 38.25 -9.37 19.10
C GLY A 144 39.53 -8.70 18.62
N THR A 145 39.59 -7.37 18.58
CA THR A 145 40.78 -6.62 18.12
C THR A 145 41.69 -6.17 19.26
N GLY A 146 41.35 -6.46 20.52
CA GLY A 146 42.13 -6.02 21.68
C GLY A 146 42.23 -4.50 21.83
N GLY A 147 41.33 -3.75 21.19
CA GLY A 147 41.27 -2.28 21.29
C GLY A 147 42.29 -1.51 20.45
N ALA A 148 43.06 -2.16 19.58
CA ALA A 148 44.07 -1.48 18.75
C ALA A 148 43.78 -1.59 17.25
N GLY A 149 43.70 -0.44 16.58
CA GLY A 149 43.63 -0.34 15.11
C GLY A 149 42.32 0.25 14.57
N PRO A 150 42.25 0.51 13.24
CA PRO A 150 41.11 1.18 12.59
C PRO A 150 39.79 0.40 12.74
N LEU A 151 39.86 -0.91 12.95
CA LEU A 151 38.70 -1.77 13.22
C LEU A 151 38.08 -1.52 14.61
N ALA A 152 38.88 -1.12 15.60
CA ALA A 152 38.37 -0.75 16.92
C ALA A 152 37.58 0.56 16.87
N ALA A 153 38.01 1.53 16.05
CA ALA A 153 37.29 2.78 15.82
C ALA A 153 35.93 2.56 15.13
N LEU A 154 35.87 1.66 14.14
CA LEU A 154 34.61 1.23 13.51
C LEU A 154 33.70 0.50 14.51
N GLY A 155 34.27 -0.30 15.42
CA GLY A 155 33.55 -0.93 16.52
C GLY A 155 32.88 0.08 17.47
N VAL A 156 33.60 1.13 17.87
CA VAL A 156 33.05 2.22 18.71
C VAL A 156 31.94 2.96 17.98
N LEU A 157 32.14 3.36 16.72
CA LEU A 157 31.12 4.06 15.93
C LEU A 157 29.86 3.21 15.74
N SER A 158 30.01 1.91 15.48
CA SER A 158 28.87 0.98 15.36
C SER A 158 28.11 0.83 16.69
N ALA A 159 28.84 0.70 17.81
CA ALA A 159 28.24 0.58 19.14
C ALA A 159 27.49 1.86 19.56
N VAL A 160 28.06 3.03 19.29
CA VAL A 160 27.43 4.34 19.57
C VAL A 160 26.19 4.54 18.70
N CYS A 161 26.28 4.27 17.40
CA CYS A 161 25.14 4.39 16.48
C CYS A 161 24.01 3.39 16.83
N GLY A 162 24.35 2.15 17.17
CA GLY A 162 23.38 1.14 17.61
C GLY A 162 22.70 1.50 18.93
N GLY A 163 23.48 2.00 19.91
CA GLY A 163 22.96 2.48 21.20
C GLY A 163 22.04 3.70 21.05
N ALA A 164 22.42 4.68 20.22
CA ALA A 164 21.60 5.84 19.92
C ALA A 164 20.27 5.45 19.24
N ALA A 165 20.32 4.54 18.27
CA ALA A 165 19.12 4.03 17.61
C ALA A 165 18.17 3.33 18.61
N LEU A 166 18.71 2.51 19.52
CA LEU A 166 17.92 1.86 20.58
C LEU A 166 17.35 2.86 21.60
N ALA A 167 18.11 3.88 21.98
CA ALA A 167 17.65 4.92 22.91
C ALA A 167 16.42 5.68 22.38
N THR A 168 16.33 5.90 21.06
CA THR A 168 15.14 6.52 20.45
C THR A 168 13.88 5.65 20.47
N THR A 169 14.00 4.36 20.82
CA THR A 169 12.86 3.43 20.93
C THR A 169 12.29 3.32 22.34
N LEU A 170 13.01 3.80 23.36
CA LEU A 170 12.51 3.84 24.73
C LEU A 170 11.53 5.00 24.86
N PRO A 171 10.29 4.76 25.35
CA PRO A 171 9.36 5.86 25.66
C PRO A 171 10.03 6.73 26.71
N GLY A 172 10.28 7.99 26.37
CA GLY A 172 10.86 8.97 27.28
C GLY A 172 9.96 9.17 28.48
N GLY A 173 10.15 8.37 29.52
CA GLY A 173 9.57 8.54 30.85
C GLY A 173 10.21 9.76 31.51
N SER A 174 9.86 10.96 31.06
CA SER A 174 10.14 12.18 31.82
C SER A 174 9.20 13.33 31.43
N ARG A 175 8.14 13.49 32.22
CA ARG A 175 7.74 14.77 32.83
C ARG A 175 6.76 14.46 33.97
N ARG A 176 7.23 14.59 35.22
CA ARG A 176 6.92 15.66 36.19
C ARG A 176 5.46 15.55 36.67
N ARG A 177 5.15 15.48 37.95
CA ARG A 177 5.79 16.00 39.15
C ARG A 177 5.17 15.32 40.36
#